data_AF-A0ABD5X8M6-F1
#
_entry.id   AF-A0ABD5X8M6-F1
#
_cell.length_a   1.000
_cell.length_b   1.000
_cell.length_c   1.000
_cell.angle_alpha   90.00
_cell.angle_beta   90.00
_cell.angle_gamma   90.00
#
_symmetry.space_group_name_H-M   'P 1'
#
loop_
_entity.id
_entity.type
_entity.pdbx_description
1 polymer ?
#
loop_
_entity_poly.entity_id
_entity_poly.type
_entity_poly.pdbx_seq_one_letter_code
_entity_poly.pdbx_strand_id
1 'polypeptide(L)'
;MSDIIDFNKLGDRFRGVPLLGGLLGGILSFITGYLAFLGLAAGTGDGIDLEAQSLRQVGQFFYNSLLVPTHEQTTQVFENEAQGETVVQETIRDIWYNPFFESGTVDVETSTYLDGNLYNEQSQTLTAENPGSLTLPELTFPDIVYLAIPVVVLLGIGFLLAYRFVSLEGAQSWDDILTRSLITGGTMTLGFALLVLAGLFLFVIDGVALFSGLSGEDVFTRPERVPALMFGLAYPAVCSSVGAFLGLVAQRPSFDRDEHDRTPDEATETESAIDGGGSHDDSITQDRTHSEESDSEESDREAEPAAQSASTTDSAPSTDRH
;
A
#
# COMPACT_ATOMS: atom_id res chain seq x y z
N MET A 1 -15.09 20.92 28.50
CA MET A 1 -15.26 21.33 27.10
C MET A 1 -15.28 20.07 26.27
N SER A 2 -16.47 19.62 25.88
CA SER A 2 -16.64 18.52 24.94
C SER A 2 -16.92 19.16 23.59
N ASP A 3 -15.90 19.30 22.76
CA ASP A 3 -16.08 19.70 21.37
C ASP A 3 -16.82 18.55 20.66
N ILE A 4 -18.13 18.73 20.49
CA ILE A 4 -18.94 17.84 19.69
C ILE A 4 -18.52 18.09 18.25
N ILE A 5 -17.80 17.13 17.67
CA ILE A 5 -17.41 17.15 16.26
C ILE A 5 -18.71 17.09 15.45
N ASP A 6 -19.06 18.21 14.82
CA ASP A 6 -20.24 18.31 13.96
C ASP A 6 -19.94 17.61 12.62
N PHE A 7 -20.29 16.32 12.53
CA PHE A 7 -20.07 15.48 11.35
C PHE A 7 -20.74 16.01 10.09
N ASN A 8 -21.74 16.89 10.20
CA ASN A 8 -22.36 17.52 9.05
C ASN A 8 -21.40 18.48 8.33
N LYS A 9 -20.50 19.15 9.07
CA LYS A 9 -19.46 20.00 8.46
C LYS A 9 -18.37 19.21 7.74
N LEU A 10 -18.20 17.93 8.10
CA LEU A 10 -17.26 17.05 7.42
C LEU A 10 -17.74 16.74 5.99
N GLY A 11 -19.04 16.53 5.79
CA GLY A 11 -19.64 16.24 4.48
C GLY A 11 -19.29 17.26 3.39
N ASP A 12 -19.36 18.55 3.73
CA ASP A 12 -19.02 19.63 2.80
C ASP A 12 -17.53 19.70 2.48
N ARG A 13 -16.65 19.31 3.41
CA ARG A 13 -15.19 19.25 3.20
C ARG A 13 -14.77 18.11 2.28
N PHE A 14 -15.58 17.04 2.19
CA PHE A 14 -15.35 15.92 1.28
C PHE A 14 -15.88 16.17 -0.13
N ARG A 15 -16.76 17.16 -0.31
CA ARG A 15 -17.39 17.46 -1.60
C ARG A 15 -16.31 17.94 -2.58
N GLY A 16 -16.06 17.14 -3.61
CA GLY A 16 -15.06 17.44 -4.65
C GLY A 16 -13.76 16.64 -4.58
N VAL A 17 -13.59 15.74 -3.60
CA VAL A 17 -12.48 14.77 -3.61
C VAL A 17 -12.94 13.46 -4.26
N PRO A 18 -12.34 13.02 -5.37
CA PRO A 18 -12.73 11.79 -6.05
C PRO A 18 -12.20 10.58 -5.28
N LEU A 19 -12.95 10.07 -4.29
CA LEU A 19 -12.53 8.94 -3.44
C LEU A 19 -12.09 7.71 -4.26
N LEU A 20 -12.87 7.35 -5.29
CA LEU A 20 -12.54 6.26 -6.20
C LEU A 20 -11.26 6.57 -7.02
N GLY A 21 -11.07 7.82 -7.41
CA GLY A 21 -9.86 8.27 -8.11
C GLY A 21 -8.62 8.16 -7.23
N GLY A 22 -8.73 8.51 -5.95
CA GLY A 22 -7.68 8.29 -4.96
C GLY A 22 -7.35 6.80 -4.81
N LEU A 23 -8.35 5.95 -4.60
CA LEU A 23 -8.18 4.50 -4.47
C LEU A 23 -7.45 3.89 -5.68
N LEU A 24 -7.91 4.18 -6.90
CA LEU A 24 -7.28 3.73 -8.15
C LEU A 24 -5.87 4.32 -8.30
N GLY A 25 -5.66 5.55 -7.86
CA GLY A 25 -4.35 6.19 -7.77
C GLY A 25 -3.35 5.42 -6.93
N GLY A 26 -3.78 4.92 -5.76
CA GLY A 26 -2.99 4.07 -4.89
C GLY A 26 -2.63 2.73 -5.51
N ILE A 27 -3.59 2.10 -6.19
CA ILE A 27 -3.36 0.84 -6.92
C ILE A 27 -2.35 1.06 -8.04
N LEU A 28 -2.55 2.12 -8.84
CA LEU A 28 -1.68 2.45 -9.96
C LEU A 28 -0.27 2.84 -9.50
N SER A 29 -0.13 3.52 -8.35
CA SER A 29 1.19 3.89 -7.82
C SER A 29 1.99 2.68 -7.37
N PHE A 30 1.35 1.71 -6.72
CA PHE A 30 2.00 0.43 -6.40
C PHE A 30 2.47 -0.29 -7.67
N ILE A 31 1.59 -0.46 -8.66
CA ILE A 31 1.90 -1.16 -9.92
C ILE A 31 3.04 -0.43 -10.66
N THR A 32 2.96 0.90 -10.76
CA THR A 32 3.97 1.71 -11.45
C THR A 32 5.31 1.63 -10.73
N GLY A 33 5.32 1.69 -9.39
CA GLY A 33 6.53 1.50 -8.60
C GLY A 33 7.14 0.13 -8.86
N TYR A 34 6.35 -0.93 -8.73
CA TYR A 34 6.80 -2.30 -8.98
C TYR A 34 7.37 -2.49 -10.40
N LEU A 35 6.68 -1.97 -11.42
CA LEU A 35 7.15 -2.04 -12.81
C LEU A 35 8.43 -1.22 -13.04
N ALA A 36 8.61 -0.10 -12.33
CA ALA A 36 9.85 0.67 -12.40
C ALA A 36 11.04 -0.12 -11.83
N PHE A 37 10.84 -0.85 -10.72
CA PHE A 37 11.84 -1.79 -10.20
C PHE A 37 12.15 -2.89 -11.21
N LEU A 38 11.12 -3.52 -11.78
CA LEU A 38 11.29 -4.56 -12.79
C LEU A 38 12.07 -4.03 -14.02
N GLY A 39 11.76 -2.82 -14.48
CA GLY A 39 12.43 -2.19 -15.61
C GLY A 39 13.90 -1.85 -15.32
N LEU A 40 14.20 -1.35 -14.12
CA LEU A 40 15.58 -1.10 -13.70
C LEU A 40 16.38 -2.40 -13.62
N ALA A 41 15.79 -3.42 -13.01
CA ALA A 41 16.42 -4.70 -12.81
C ALA A 41 16.61 -5.45 -14.16
N ALA A 42 15.70 -5.28 -15.12
CA ALA A 42 15.89 -5.77 -16.49
C ALA A 42 16.97 -4.98 -17.25
N GLY A 43 17.11 -3.68 -16.97
CA GLY A 43 18.05 -2.78 -17.66
C GLY A 43 19.53 -2.99 -17.29
N THR A 44 19.82 -3.60 -16.13
CA THR A 44 21.20 -3.86 -15.69
C THR A 44 21.84 -5.06 -16.38
N GLY A 45 21.07 -5.83 -17.16
CA GLY A 45 21.57 -7.01 -17.85
C GLY A 45 21.87 -8.18 -16.92
N ASP A 46 21.41 -8.12 -15.67
CA ASP A 46 21.63 -9.14 -14.62
C ASP A 46 20.83 -10.43 -14.83
N GLY A 47 20.39 -10.69 -16.07
CA GLY A 47 19.76 -11.95 -16.44
C GLY A 47 18.52 -12.27 -15.62
N ILE A 48 17.63 -11.29 -15.40
CA ILE A 48 16.33 -11.55 -14.78
C ILE A 48 15.53 -12.44 -15.73
N ASP A 49 15.68 -13.74 -15.56
CA ASP A 49 14.78 -14.72 -16.14
C ASP A 49 13.39 -14.39 -15.59
N LEU A 50 12.47 -14.00 -16.48
CA LEU A 50 11.07 -13.65 -16.17
C LEU A 50 10.26 -14.83 -15.59
N GLU A 51 10.93 -15.89 -15.15
CA GLU A 51 10.36 -16.99 -14.41
C GLU A 51 9.79 -16.52 -13.07
N ALA A 52 8.85 -17.29 -12.50
CA ALA A 52 8.12 -16.93 -11.28
C ALA A 52 9.03 -16.61 -10.07
N GLN A 53 10.26 -17.11 -10.08
CA GLN A 53 11.29 -16.84 -9.08
C GLN A 53 11.76 -15.38 -9.10
N SER A 54 11.88 -14.74 -10.28
CA SER A 54 12.30 -13.34 -10.36
C SER A 54 11.23 -12.35 -9.94
N LEU A 55 9.96 -12.63 -10.26
CA LEU A 55 8.83 -11.79 -9.81
C LEU A 55 8.74 -11.73 -8.28
N ARG A 56 9.06 -12.84 -7.61
CA ARG A 56 9.12 -12.93 -6.15
C ARG A 56 10.32 -12.16 -5.58
N GLN A 57 11.49 -12.27 -6.19
CA GLN A 57 12.67 -11.50 -5.81
C GLN A 57 12.46 -9.98 -5.98
N VAL A 58 11.87 -9.56 -7.11
CA VAL A 58 11.47 -8.16 -7.34
C VAL A 58 10.42 -7.71 -6.31
N GLY A 59 9.49 -8.60 -5.94
CA GLY A 59 8.56 -8.38 -4.83
C GLY A 59 9.31 -8.06 -3.54
N GLN A 60 10.25 -8.91 -3.14
CA GLN A 60 11.04 -8.69 -1.93
C GLN A 60 11.84 -7.37 -1.98
N PHE A 61 12.48 -7.06 -3.11
CA PHE A 61 13.16 -5.77 -3.27
C PHE A 61 12.21 -4.57 -3.16
N PHE A 62 11.02 -4.69 -3.75
CA PHE A 62 10.00 -3.65 -3.66
C PHE A 62 9.54 -3.45 -2.20
N TYR A 63 9.30 -4.52 -1.43
CA TYR A 63 8.95 -4.39 0.00
C TYR A 63 10.11 -3.84 0.82
N ASN A 64 11.33 -4.30 0.57
CA ASN A 64 12.52 -3.78 1.25
C ASN A 64 12.69 -2.29 0.97
N SER A 65 12.38 -1.81 -0.24
CA SER A 65 12.42 -0.37 -0.58
C SER A 65 11.44 0.49 0.23
N LEU A 66 10.42 -0.14 0.82
CA LEU A 66 9.51 0.47 1.79
C LEU A 66 10.03 0.35 3.23
N LEU A 67 11.31 0.03 3.42
CA LEU A 67 11.96 -0.19 4.73
C LEU A 67 11.37 -1.36 5.52
N VAL A 68 10.74 -2.31 4.83
CA VAL A 68 10.20 -3.52 5.46
C VAL A 68 11.32 -4.55 5.58
N PRO A 69 11.65 -5.03 6.79
CA PRO A 69 12.60 -6.13 6.93
C PRO A 69 12.05 -7.42 6.29
N THR A 70 12.94 -8.15 5.63
CA THR A 70 12.69 -9.53 5.23
C THR A 70 12.86 -10.42 6.46
N HIS A 71 11.90 -11.33 6.67
CA HIS A 71 11.99 -12.42 7.62
C HIS A 71 12.17 -13.73 6.84
N GLU A 72 13.31 -14.39 7.02
CA GLU A 72 13.56 -15.73 6.53
C GLU A 72 13.57 -16.69 7.72
N GLN A 73 12.87 -17.81 7.57
CA GLN A 73 12.80 -18.88 8.54
C GLN A 73 13.26 -20.17 7.86
N THR A 74 14.27 -20.81 8.42
CA THR A 74 14.75 -22.12 7.99
C THR A 74 14.44 -23.13 9.08
N THR A 75 13.69 -24.18 8.73
CA THR A 75 13.40 -25.28 9.67
C THR A 75 14.17 -26.52 9.24
N GLN A 76 15.00 -27.03 10.15
CA GLN A 76 15.72 -28.29 9.99
C GLN A 76 15.19 -29.29 11.00
N VAL A 77 14.72 -30.45 10.52
CA VAL A 77 14.23 -31.54 11.38
C VAL A 77 15.21 -32.71 11.28
N PHE A 78 15.73 -33.14 12.42
CA PHE A 78 16.61 -34.29 12.56
C PHE A 78 15.98 -35.31 13.49
N GLU A 79 15.96 -36.58 13.07
CA GLU A 79 15.66 -37.69 13.96
C GLU A 79 16.98 -38.22 14.54
N ASN A 80 17.13 -38.13 15.86
CA ASN A 80 18.30 -38.61 16.58
C ASN A 80 17.91 -39.81 17.45
N GLU A 81 18.76 -40.82 17.53
CA GLU A 81 18.56 -41.94 18.45
C GLU A 81 19.44 -41.73 19.69
N ALA A 82 18.81 -41.48 20.84
CA ALA A 82 19.48 -41.26 22.10
C ALA A 82 19.01 -42.30 23.12
N GLN A 83 19.94 -43.13 23.60
CA GLN A 83 19.65 -44.17 24.61
C GLN A 83 18.59 -45.21 24.20
N GLY A 84 18.39 -45.43 22.89
CA GLY A 84 17.40 -46.36 22.35
C GLY A 84 15.99 -45.76 22.20
N GLU A 85 15.84 -44.44 22.40
CA GLU A 85 14.64 -43.68 22.08
C GLU A 85 14.92 -42.77 20.88
N THR A 86 13.97 -42.69 19.96
CA THR A 86 14.00 -41.72 18.85
C THR A 86 13.53 -40.38 19.38
N VAL A 87 14.39 -39.37 19.31
CA VAL A 87 14.13 -37.98 19.68
C VAL A 87 14.10 -37.15 18.40
N VAL A 88 13.01 -36.42 18.20
CA VAL A 88 12.89 -35.47 17.08
C VAL A 88 13.48 -34.13 17.53
N GLN A 89 14.56 -33.72 16.88
CA GLN A 89 15.15 -32.41 17.04
C GLN A 89 14.70 -31.51 15.90
N GLU A 90 14.03 -30.42 16.23
CA GLU A 90 13.66 -29.37 15.29
C GLU A 90 14.48 -28.12 15.59
N THR A 91 15.25 -27.65 14.62
CA THR A 91 16.04 -26.41 14.72
C THR A 91 15.43 -25.39 13.78
N ILE A 92 14.85 -24.34 14.34
CA ILE A 92 14.27 -23.22 13.63
C ILE A 92 15.30 -22.09 13.68
N ARG A 93 15.69 -21.59 12.52
CA ARG A 93 16.59 -20.46 12.37
C ARG A 93 15.82 -19.32 11.71
N ASP A 94 15.57 -18.27 12.47
CA ASP A 94 14.94 -17.04 11.99
C ASP A 94 16.02 -15.98 11.72
N ILE A 95 15.91 -15.32 10.57
CA ILE A 95 16.83 -14.30 10.11
C ILE A 95 16.01 -13.06 9.74
N TRP A 96 16.34 -11.94 10.37
CA TRP A 96 15.80 -10.63 10.00
C TRP A 96 16.89 -9.79 9.35
N TYR A 97 16.57 -9.28 8.16
CA TYR A 97 17.49 -8.47 7.40
C TYR A 97 16.74 -7.38 6.63
N ASN A 98 17.28 -6.17 6.65
CA ASN A 98 16.87 -5.11 5.77
C ASN A 98 18.11 -4.52 5.06
N PRO A 99 18.20 -4.62 3.73
CA PRO A 99 19.37 -4.11 3.01
C PRO A 99 19.51 -2.59 3.07
N PHE A 100 18.45 -1.86 3.43
CA PHE A 100 18.41 -0.40 3.43
C PHE A 100 18.35 0.21 4.85
N PHE A 101 18.01 -0.59 5.86
CA PHE A 101 17.93 -0.17 7.26
C PHE A 101 18.76 -1.13 8.09
N GLU A 102 19.79 -0.64 8.79
CA GLU A 102 20.73 -1.50 9.54
C GLU A 102 21.47 -2.51 8.65
N SER A 103 21.83 -2.09 7.42
CA SER A 103 22.52 -2.92 6.42
C SER A 103 23.85 -3.55 6.87
N GLY A 104 24.42 -3.05 7.97
CA GLY A 104 25.63 -3.60 8.59
C GLY A 104 25.37 -4.74 9.57
N THR A 105 24.12 -5.10 9.83
CA THR A 105 23.75 -6.11 10.83
C THR A 105 22.66 -7.06 10.33
N VAL A 106 22.74 -8.30 10.80
CA VAL A 106 21.73 -9.34 10.56
C VAL A 106 21.39 -9.94 11.90
N ASP A 107 20.13 -9.88 12.30
CA ASP A 107 19.67 -10.55 13.52
C ASP A 107 19.32 -11.99 13.18
N VAL A 108 19.93 -12.92 13.91
CA VAL A 108 19.71 -14.36 13.77
C VAL A 108 19.23 -14.89 15.10
N GLU A 109 18.05 -15.49 15.10
CA GLU A 109 17.52 -16.25 16.23
C GLU A 109 17.52 -17.73 15.85
N THR A 110 18.02 -18.57 16.74
CA THR A 110 18.04 -20.02 16.57
C THR A 110 17.36 -20.66 17.76
N SER A 111 16.24 -21.31 17.49
CA SER A 111 15.43 -22.02 18.46
C SER A 111 15.51 -23.52 18.17
N THR A 112 15.97 -24.29 19.15
CA THR A 112 16.05 -25.75 19.06
C THR A 112 15.02 -26.38 19.98
N TYR A 113 14.16 -27.21 19.40
CA TYR A 113 13.15 -28.00 20.08
C TYR A 113 13.56 -29.48 20.08
N LEU A 114 13.33 -30.14 21.20
CA LEU A 114 13.47 -31.59 21.35
C LEU A 114 12.09 -32.16 21.73
N ASP A 115 11.54 -33.00 20.87
CA ASP A 115 10.18 -33.56 20.99
C ASP A 115 9.12 -32.48 21.29
N GLY A 116 9.25 -31.34 20.59
CA GLY A 116 8.34 -30.19 20.71
C GLY A 116 8.60 -29.27 21.93
N ASN A 117 9.56 -29.58 22.80
CA ASN A 117 9.92 -28.72 23.92
C ASN A 117 11.12 -27.84 23.57
N LEU A 118 11.03 -26.53 23.84
CA LEU A 118 12.15 -25.60 23.64
C LEU A 118 13.32 -26.01 24.54
N TYR A 119 14.43 -26.40 23.90
CA TYR A 119 15.64 -26.86 24.57
C TYR A 119 16.69 -25.74 24.66
N ASN A 120 16.84 -24.98 23.57
CA ASN A 120 17.82 -23.91 23.48
C ASN A 120 17.27 -22.78 22.60
N GLU A 121 17.57 -21.54 22.99
CA GLU A 121 17.21 -20.33 22.25
C GLU A 121 18.44 -19.43 22.26
N GLN A 122 18.89 -19.04 21.08
CA GLN A 122 20.07 -18.19 20.90
C GLN A 122 19.73 -17.05 19.96
N SER A 123 19.90 -15.82 20.43
CA SER A 123 19.81 -14.62 19.60
C SER A 123 21.20 -14.04 19.41
N GLN A 124 21.57 -13.77 18.16
CA GLN A 124 22.84 -13.19 17.79
C GLN A 124 22.66 -12.14 16.69
N THR A 125 23.13 -10.92 16.96
CA THR A 125 23.31 -9.90 15.92
C THR A 125 24.68 -10.11 15.27
N LEU A 126 24.68 -10.51 14.00
CA LEU A 126 25.88 -10.67 13.19
C LEU A 126 26.20 -9.34 12.48
N THR A 127 27.47 -8.92 12.49
CA THR A 127 27.92 -7.79 11.67
C THR A 127 28.20 -8.28 10.24
N ALA A 128 27.76 -7.53 9.24
CA ALA A 128 27.90 -7.84 7.81
C ALA A 128 29.36 -7.99 7.33
N GLU A 129 30.35 -7.56 8.13
CA GLU A 129 31.78 -7.77 7.86
C GLU A 129 32.26 -9.21 8.14
N ASN A 130 31.52 -10.00 8.92
CA ASN A 130 31.76 -11.43 9.15
C ASN A 130 30.49 -12.25 8.86
N PRO A 131 29.95 -12.21 7.64
CA PRO A 131 28.78 -12.99 7.31
C PRO A 131 29.25 -14.42 7.07
N GLY A 132 29.46 -15.19 8.13
CA GLY A 132 29.77 -16.60 8.02
C GLY A 132 28.75 -17.25 7.09
N SER A 133 29.18 -17.61 5.86
CA SER A 133 28.37 -18.20 4.77
C SER A 133 27.13 -17.44 4.26
N LEU A 134 26.72 -16.31 4.84
CA LEU A 134 25.58 -15.53 4.36
C LEU A 134 25.99 -14.64 3.17
N THR A 135 25.70 -15.08 1.95
CA THR A 135 25.81 -14.22 0.77
C THR A 135 24.60 -13.30 0.72
N LEU A 136 24.77 -12.05 1.15
CA LEU A 136 23.75 -11.02 0.94
C LEU A 136 23.61 -10.76 -0.57
N PRO A 137 22.38 -10.63 -1.10
CA PRO A 137 22.20 -10.26 -2.49
C PRO A 137 22.88 -8.90 -2.73
N GLU A 138 23.84 -8.86 -3.66
CA GLU A 138 24.44 -7.59 -4.07
C GLU A 138 23.37 -6.73 -4.74
N LEU A 139 23.18 -5.52 -4.20
CA LEU A 139 22.30 -4.54 -4.80
C LEU A 139 22.95 -3.99 -6.07
N THR A 140 22.30 -4.14 -7.22
CA THR A 140 22.83 -3.66 -8.49
C THR A 140 22.92 -2.13 -8.55
N PHE A 141 22.09 -1.42 -7.79
CA PHE A 141 22.07 0.05 -7.71
C PHE A 141 22.40 0.57 -6.31
N PRO A 142 22.83 1.84 -6.18
CA PRO A 142 22.94 2.48 -4.88
C PRO A 142 21.60 2.53 -4.15
N ASP A 143 21.60 2.32 -2.83
CA ASP A 143 20.42 2.28 -1.94
C ASP A 143 19.42 3.42 -2.19
N ILE A 144 19.95 4.62 -2.44
CA ILE A 144 19.16 5.83 -2.69
C ILE A 144 18.21 5.68 -3.90
N VAL A 145 18.59 4.90 -4.92
CA VAL A 145 17.77 4.69 -6.11
C VAL A 145 16.52 3.89 -5.75
N TYR A 146 16.70 2.81 -5.00
CA TYR A 146 15.61 1.96 -4.57
C TYR A 146 14.65 2.72 -3.64
N LEU A 147 15.17 3.52 -2.71
CA LEU A 147 14.34 4.36 -1.84
C LEU A 147 13.62 5.48 -2.60
N ALA A 148 14.23 6.05 -3.64
CA ALA A 148 13.66 7.19 -4.36
C ALA A 148 12.47 6.81 -5.26
N ILE A 149 12.45 5.62 -5.86
CA ILE A 149 11.39 5.19 -6.77
C ILE A 149 10.00 5.27 -6.14
N PRO A 150 9.70 4.60 -5.00
CA PRO A 150 8.37 4.65 -4.41
C PRO A 150 7.99 6.08 -4.02
N VAL A 151 8.93 6.88 -3.52
CA VAL A 151 8.72 8.30 -3.17
C VAL A 151 8.29 9.09 -4.39
N VAL A 152 9.04 9.02 -5.49
CA VAL A 152 8.78 9.80 -6.71
C VAL A 152 7.46 9.38 -7.35
N VAL A 153 7.15 8.08 -7.38
CA VAL A 153 5.89 7.57 -7.95
C VAL A 153 4.70 8.03 -7.11
N LEU A 154 4.76 7.92 -5.78
CA LEU A 154 3.70 8.36 -4.88
C LEU A 154 3.47 9.87 -4.93
N LEU A 155 4.55 10.66 -4.90
CA LEU A 155 4.49 12.12 -5.06
C LEU A 155 3.90 12.51 -6.41
N GLY A 156 4.37 11.89 -7.50
CA GLY A 156 3.97 12.21 -8.86
C GLY A 156 2.50 11.91 -9.13
N ILE A 157 2.01 10.74 -8.69
CA ILE A 157 0.60 10.37 -8.87
C ILE A 157 -0.29 11.20 -7.95
N GLY A 158 0.12 11.45 -6.69
CA GLY A 158 -0.61 12.34 -5.78
C GLY A 158 -0.73 13.76 -6.35
N PHE A 159 0.36 14.29 -6.89
CA PHE A 159 0.40 15.58 -7.58
C PHE A 159 -0.56 15.61 -8.76
N LEU A 160 -0.46 14.62 -9.66
CA LEU A 160 -1.27 14.57 -10.88
C LEU A 160 -2.76 14.46 -10.56
N LEU A 161 -3.12 13.62 -9.58
CA LEU A 161 -4.52 13.43 -9.18
C LEU A 161 -5.11 14.70 -8.57
N ALA A 162 -4.39 15.31 -7.62
CA ALA A 162 -4.85 16.54 -7.01
C ALA A 162 -4.94 17.68 -8.03
N TYR A 163 -3.91 17.86 -8.85
CA TYR A 163 -3.88 18.89 -9.88
C TYR A 163 -5.02 18.75 -10.90
N ARG A 164 -5.37 17.52 -11.29
CA ARG A 164 -6.32 17.29 -12.40
C ARG A 164 -7.77 17.07 -11.97
N PHE A 165 -7.99 16.46 -10.81
CA PHE A 165 -9.31 15.93 -10.44
C PHE A 165 -9.86 16.47 -9.11
N VAL A 166 -9.03 17.09 -8.26
CA VAL A 166 -9.53 17.73 -7.04
C VAL A 166 -9.89 19.17 -7.38
N SER A 167 -11.17 19.50 -7.24
CA SER A 167 -11.65 20.87 -7.38
C SER A 167 -11.20 21.71 -6.19
N LEU A 168 -10.86 22.98 -6.41
CA LEU A 168 -10.63 23.99 -5.37
C LEU A 168 -11.89 24.83 -5.08
N GLU A 169 -13.01 24.55 -5.75
CA GLU A 169 -14.26 25.25 -5.49
C GLU A 169 -14.66 25.11 -4.00
N GLY A 170 -14.92 26.24 -3.36
CA GLY A 170 -15.23 26.34 -1.94
C GLY A 170 -14.04 26.25 -0.97
N ALA A 171 -12.79 26.15 -1.45
CA ALA A 171 -11.63 26.26 -0.57
C ALA A 171 -11.37 27.74 -0.22
N GLN A 172 -11.63 28.13 1.02
CA GLN A 172 -11.48 29.52 1.48
C GLN A 172 -10.19 29.74 2.27
N SER A 173 -9.57 28.67 2.76
CA SER A 173 -8.40 28.73 3.63
C SER A 173 -7.33 27.70 3.24
N TRP A 174 -6.11 27.92 3.74
CA TRP A 174 -5.02 26.93 3.64
C TRP A 174 -5.35 25.62 4.35
N ASP A 175 -6.16 25.67 5.40
CA ASP A 175 -6.60 24.49 6.15
C ASP A 175 -7.52 23.60 5.30
N ASP A 176 -8.34 24.19 4.41
CA ASP A 176 -9.16 23.44 3.47
C ASP A 176 -8.29 22.69 2.45
N ILE A 177 -7.23 23.34 1.95
CA ILE A 177 -6.26 22.72 1.04
C ILE A 177 -5.54 21.56 1.75
N LEU A 178 -5.05 21.79 2.97
CA LEU A 178 -4.38 20.76 3.74
C LEU A 178 -5.33 19.57 3.99
N THR A 179 -6.57 19.84 4.39
CA THR A 179 -7.59 18.80 4.60
C THR A 179 -7.86 18.00 3.31
N ARG A 180 -8.06 18.67 2.17
CA ARG A 180 -8.28 18.00 0.87
C ARG A 180 -7.06 17.18 0.44
N SER A 181 -5.84 17.66 0.69
CA SER A 181 -4.61 16.89 0.41
C SER A 181 -4.49 15.65 1.28
N LEU A 182 -4.82 15.73 2.58
CA LEU A 182 -4.80 14.59 3.51
C LEU A 182 -5.85 13.55 3.14
N ILE A 183 -7.04 13.96 2.72
CA ILE A 183 -8.10 13.05 2.26
C ILE A 183 -7.67 12.36 0.95
N THR A 184 -7.11 13.13 0.01
CA THR A 184 -6.62 12.58 -1.27
C THR A 184 -5.48 11.59 -1.01
N GLY A 185 -4.51 11.95 -0.17
CA GLY A 185 -3.41 11.05 0.20
C GLY A 185 -3.89 9.83 0.99
N GLY A 186 -4.84 10.00 1.91
CA GLY A 186 -5.42 8.89 2.68
C GLY A 186 -6.16 7.88 1.81
N THR A 187 -6.95 8.34 0.84
CA THR A 187 -7.64 7.45 -0.12
C THR A 187 -6.68 6.71 -1.05
N MET A 188 -5.61 7.38 -1.51
CA MET A 188 -4.51 6.72 -2.23
C MET A 188 -3.81 5.68 -1.36
N THR A 189 -3.54 6.01 -0.11
CA THR A 189 -2.89 5.08 0.83
C THR A 189 -3.73 3.83 1.03
N LEU A 190 -5.05 3.96 1.11
CA LEU A 190 -5.95 2.81 1.21
C LEU A 190 -5.86 1.90 -0.02
N GLY A 191 -5.83 2.48 -1.22
CA GLY A 191 -5.64 1.71 -2.47
C GLY A 191 -4.29 1.00 -2.53
N PHE A 192 -3.22 1.69 -2.11
CA PHE A 192 -1.89 1.11 -2.02
C PHE A 192 -1.83 -0.02 -1.00
N ALA A 193 -2.42 0.18 0.18
CA ALA A 193 -2.46 -0.78 1.28
C ALA A 193 -3.16 -2.08 0.90
N LEU A 194 -4.22 -2.02 0.08
CA LEU A 194 -4.88 -3.23 -0.45
C LEU A 194 -3.91 -4.10 -1.25
N LEU A 195 -3.05 -3.49 -2.07
CA LEU A 195 -2.04 -4.23 -2.82
C LEU A 195 -0.86 -4.68 -1.95
N VAL A 196 -0.45 -3.89 -0.95
CA VAL A 196 0.52 -4.34 0.05
C VAL A 196 0.01 -5.58 0.80
N LEU A 197 -1.27 -5.59 1.19
CA LEU A 197 -1.89 -6.74 1.83
C LEU A 197 -1.96 -7.93 0.86
N ALA A 198 -2.39 -7.72 -0.38
CA ALA A 198 -2.41 -8.79 -1.38
C ALA A 198 -1.01 -9.37 -1.61
N GLY A 199 0.01 -8.54 -1.74
CA GLY A 199 1.39 -8.97 -1.92
C GLY A 199 1.95 -9.69 -0.68
N LEU A 200 1.54 -9.35 0.54
CA LEU A 200 1.93 -10.09 1.74
C LEU A 200 1.49 -11.57 1.69
N PHE A 201 0.41 -11.88 0.97
CA PHE A 201 -0.03 -13.26 0.75
C PHE A 201 0.54 -13.88 -0.52
N LEU A 202 0.73 -13.10 -1.59
CA LEU A 202 1.21 -13.59 -2.88
C LEU A 202 2.74 -13.82 -2.92
N PHE A 203 3.51 -13.07 -2.13
CA PHE A 203 4.97 -13.15 -2.07
C PHE A 203 5.48 -14.03 -0.94
N VAL A 204 4.63 -14.90 -0.38
CA VAL A 204 5.09 -15.98 0.49
C VAL A 204 5.83 -17.00 -0.39
N ILE A 205 7.13 -17.12 -0.17
CA ILE A 205 7.97 -18.08 -0.91
C ILE A 205 8.13 -19.33 -0.04
N ASP A 206 7.39 -20.37 -0.37
CA ASP A 206 7.69 -21.73 0.08
C ASP A 206 8.85 -22.26 -0.79
N GLY A 207 10.00 -22.56 -0.17
CA GLY A 207 10.99 -23.48 -0.76
C GLY A 207 12.11 -22.90 -1.62
N VAL A 208 12.45 -21.61 -1.50
CA VAL A 208 13.73 -21.10 -2.04
C VAL A 208 14.52 -20.47 -0.92
N ALA A 209 15.51 -21.21 -0.42
CA ALA A 209 16.52 -20.67 0.44
C ALA A 209 17.34 -19.64 -0.34
N LEU A 210 17.11 -18.34 -0.09
CA LEU A 210 17.93 -17.29 -0.69
C LEU A 210 19.36 -17.33 -0.12
N PHE A 211 19.52 -17.90 1.07
CA PHE A 211 20.77 -17.89 1.82
C PHE A 211 21.31 -19.27 2.19
N SER A 212 20.55 -20.36 1.96
CA SER A 212 21.01 -21.73 2.19
C SER A 212 21.21 -22.46 0.86
N GLY A 213 22.46 -22.76 0.51
CA GLY A 213 22.79 -23.60 -0.66
C GLY A 213 22.49 -25.08 -0.46
N LEU A 214 21.62 -25.43 0.50
CA LEU A 214 21.39 -26.79 0.97
C LEU A 214 20.04 -27.32 0.48
N SER A 215 20.09 -28.35 -0.37
CA SER A 215 18.91 -29.09 -0.80
C SER A 215 18.37 -29.95 0.34
N GLY A 216 17.13 -29.70 0.79
CA GLY A 216 16.42 -30.54 1.76
C GLY A 216 15.86 -29.82 2.99
N GLU A 217 16.01 -28.50 3.08
CA GLU A 217 15.46 -27.69 4.18
C GLU A 217 14.17 -27.00 3.73
N ASP A 218 13.16 -26.99 4.59
CA ASP A 218 11.99 -26.15 4.40
C ASP A 218 12.39 -24.72 4.77
N VAL A 219 12.72 -23.93 3.74
CA VAL A 219 13.02 -22.52 3.87
C VAL A 219 11.83 -21.68 3.44
N PHE A 220 11.48 -20.75 4.30
CA PHE A 220 10.31 -19.91 4.19
C PHE A 220 10.74 -18.45 4.28
N THR A 221 10.54 -17.69 3.21
CA THR A 221 10.84 -16.25 3.20
C THR A 221 9.55 -15.44 3.06
N ARG A 222 9.34 -14.47 3.96
CA ARG A 222 8.21 -13.53 3.89
C ARG A 222 8.61 -12.12 4.35
N PRO A 223 7.94 -11.07 3.84
CA PRO A 223 8.02 -9.76 4.47
C PRO A 223 7.41 -9.82 5.88
N GLU A 224 8.00 -9.09 6.83
CA GLU A 224 7.46 -9.04 8.18
C GLU A 224 6.11 -8.28 8.20
N ARG A 225 5.03 -8.93 8.64
CA ARG A 225 3.66 -8.43 8.44
C ARG A 225 3.40 -7.08 9.10
N VAL A 226 3.86 -6.89 10.34
CA VAL A 226 3.57 -5.68 11.12
C VAL A 226 4.35 -4.49 10.57
N PRO A 227 5.68 -4.54 10.37
CA PRO A 227 6.41 -3.48 9.69
C PRO A 227 5.92 -3.25 8.26
N ALA A 228 5.59 -4.30 7.50
CA ALA A 228 5.06 -4.16 6.15
C ALA A 228 3.78 -3.34 6.11
N LEU A 229 2.87 -3.59 7.05
CA LEU A 229 1.64 -2.82 7.16
C LEU A 229 1.92 -1.39 7.63
N MET A 230 2.76 -1.22 8.65
CA MET A 230 3.11 0.09 9.21
C MET A 230 3.77 0.99 8.16
N PHE A 231 4.83 0.52 7.51
CA PHE A 231 5.50 1.29 6.47
C PHE A 231 4.68 1.36 5.18
N GLY A 232 3.97 0.29 4.81
CA GLY A 232 3.04 0.27 3.69
C GLY A 232 1.85 1.23 3.85
N LEU A 233 1.57 1.72 5.06
CA LEU A 233 0.58 2.76 5.33
C LEU A 233 1.23 4.15 5.52
N ALA A 234 2.26 4.24 6.35
CA ALA A 234 2.90 5.51 6.68
C ALA A 234 3.55 6.16 5.45
N TYR A 235 4.25 5.37 4.64
CA TYR A 235 5.01 5.90 3.51
C TYR A 235 4.11 6.47 2.41
N PRO A 236 3.07 5.75 1.94
CA PRO A 236 2.12 6.32 1.01
C PRO A 236 1.33 7.47 1.62
N ALA A 237 0.94 7.42 2.90
CA ALA A 237 0.19 8.51 3.53
C ALA A 237 0.94 9.83 3.45
N VAL A 238 2.23 9.83 3.83
CA VAL A 238 3.05 11.04 3.79
C VAL A 238 3.31 11.46 2.34
N CYS A 239 3.84 10.57 1.50
CA CYS A 239 4.26 10.93 0.14
C CYS A 239 3.07 11.36 -0.73
N SER A 240 1.95 10.63 -0.70
CA SER A 240 0.77 10.99 -1.50
C SER A 240 0.09 12.27 -1.00
N SER A 241 0.06 12.54 0.31
CA SER A 241 -0.47 13.80 0.85
C SER A 241 0.38 14.99 0.46
N VAL A 242 1.71 14.86 0.52
CA VAL A 242 2.63 15.92 0.06
C VAL A 242 2.48 16.15 -1.43
N GLY A 243 2.44 15.07 -2.24
CA GLY A 243 2.20 15.17 -3.68
C GLY A 243 0.90 15.88 -3.99
N ALA A 244 -0.19 15.47 -3.33
CA ALA A 244 -1.50 16.08 -3.48
C ALA A 244 -1.50 17.56 -3.10
N PHE A 245 -0.86 17.92 -1.98
CA PHE A 245 -0.73 19.30 -1.55
C PHE A 245 -0.02 20.16 -2.60
N LEU A 246 1.11 19.68 -3.13
CA LEU A 246 1.83 20.36 -4.21
C LEU A 246 0.97 20.52 -5.47
N GLY A 247 0.16 19.52 -5.81
CA GLY A 247 -0.78 19.57 -6.92
C GLY A 247 -1.85 20.65 -6.74
N LEU A 248 -2.41 20.79 -5.54
CA LEU A 248 -3.38 21.84 -5.22
C LEU A 248 -2.75 23.24 -5.22
N VAL A 249 -1.55 23.39 -4.66
CA VAL A 249 -0.81 24.67 -4.69
C VAL A 249 -0.49 25.09 -6.12
N ALA A 250 -0.16 24.15 -7.00
CA ALA A 250 0.12 24.42 -8.40
C ALA A 250 -1.09 24.94 -9.19
N GLN A 251 -2.33 24.66 -8.73
CA GLN A 251 -3.54 25.26 -9.31
C GLN A 251 -3.70 26.76 -8.98
N ARG A 252 -2.82 27.34 -8.14
CA ARG A 252 -2.81 28.76 -7.72
C ARG A 252 -4.14 29.20 -7.07
N PRO A 253 -4.44 28.71 -5.86
CA PRO A 253 -5.63 29.14 -5.14
C PRO A 253 -5.62 30.67 -4.94
N SER A 254 -6.61 31.35 -5.49
CA SER A 254 -6.88 32.75 -5.19
C SER A 254 -7.66 32.81 -3.88
N PHE A 255 -6.93 32.86 -2.77
CA PHE A 255 -7.53 33.28 -1.51
C PHE A 255 -7.74 34.79 -1.63
N ASP A 256 -9.00 35.22 -1.70
CA ASP A 256 -9.34 36.62 -1.51
C ASP A 256 -8.94 36.98 -0.07
N ARG A 257 -7.66 37.32 0.07
CA ARG A 257 -7.20 38.19 1.13
C ARG A 257 -8.01 39.47 0.94
N ASP A 258 -8.76 39.83 1.96
CA ASP A 258 -9.30 41.17 2.17
C ASP A 258 -10.79 41.35 1.89
N GLU A 259 -11.57 41.05 2.93
CA GLU A 259 -12.69 41.91 3.32
C GLU A 259 -12.65 42.28 4.82
N HIS A 260 -11.47 42.14 5.46
CA HIS A 260 -11.29 42.44 6.89
C HIS A 260 -10.55 43.75 7.18
N ASP A 261 -10.19 44.53 6.15
CA ASP A 261 -9.71 45.91 6.31
C ASP A 261 -10.75 46.93 5.79
N ARG A 262 -12.04 46.59 5.90
CA ARG A 262 -13.06 47.63 6.05
C ARG A 262 -12.94 48.13 7.49
N THR A 263 -11.97 49.01 7.71
CA THR A 263 -12.05 50.02 8.74
C THR A 263 -13.45 50.65 8.65
N PRO A 264 -14.27 50.59 9.70
CA PRO A 264 -15.52 51.33 9.76
C PRO A 264 -15.16 52.80 10.02
N ASP A 265 -14.45 53.42 9.10
CA ASP A 265 -14.23 54.85 9.12
C ASP A 265 -15.52 55.51 8.60
N GLU A 266 -16.21 56.15 9.54
CA GLU A 266 -17.12 57.28 9.34
C GLU A 266 -18.33 57.07 8.41
N ALA A 267 -19.42 56.56 8.99
CA ALA A 267 -20.75 57.07 8.69
C ALA A 267 -21.38 57.64 9.96
N THR A 268 -20.77 58.72 10.45
CA THR A 268 -21.39 59.67 11.37
C THR A 268 -22.46 60.43 10.59
N GLU A 269 -23.72 60.34 11.04
CA GLU A 269 -24.85 61.25 10.79
C GLU A 269 -25.36 61.35 9.32
N THR A 270 -26.64 61.12 9.00
CA THR A 270 -27.77 61.92 9.47
C THR A 270 -29.11 61.26 9.08
N GLU A 271 -30.11 61.49 9.94
CA GLU A 271 -31.56 61.37 9.81
C GLU A 271 -32.16 61.39 8.38
N SER A 272 -33.19 60.58 8.15
CA SER A 272 -34.56 61.09 7.94
C SER A 272 -35.57 59.96 7.70
N ALA A 273 -36.68 60.04 8.43
CA ALA A 273 -37.90 59.26 8.32
C ALA A 273 -38.57 59.37 6.94
N ILE A 274 -39.36 58.34 6.58
CA ILE A 274 -40.62 58.32 5.78
C ILE A 274 -40.89 56.81 5.57
N ASP A 275 -41.78 56.14 6.32
CA ASP A 275 -43.26 56.14 6.28
C ASP A 275 -43.87 55.70 4.92
N GLY A 276 -44.82 54.76 5.00
CA GLY A 276 -45.56 54.16 3.88
C GLY A 276 -45.10 52.72 3.59
N GLY A 277 -45.82 51.66 3.95
CA GLY A 277 -47.27 51.48 3.82
C GLY A 277 -47.55 50.82 2.47
N GLY A 278 -47.58 49.47 2.43
CA GLY A 278 -47.77 48.73 1.18
C GLY A 278 -48.03 47.25 1.41
N SER A 279 -49.27 46.95 1.80
CA SER A 279 -49.90 45.62 1.72
C SER A 279 -49.95 45.16 0.25
N HIS A 280 -49.38 44.00 -0.07
CA HIS A 280 -49.82 43.18 -1.20
C HIS A 280 -49.72 41.69 -0.84
N ASP A 281 -50.88 41.20 -0.43
CA ASP A 281 -51.37 39.84 -0.49
C ASP A 281 -51.48 39.45 -1.98
N ASP A 282 -50.84 38.35 -2.40
CA ASP A 282 -51.40 37.54 -3.48
C ASP A 282 -50.82 36.12 -3.47
N SER A 283 -51.72 35.20 -3.12
CA SER A 283 -51.63 33.76 -3.20
C SER A 283 -51.46 33.27 -4.65
N ILE A 284 -50.50 32.38 -4.90
CA ILE A 284 -50.57 31.45 -6.04
C ILE A 284 -50.28 30.02 -5.56
N THR A 285 -51.40 29.35 -5.28
CA THR A 285 -51.82 28.01 -5.71
C THR A 285 -50.74 26.97 -6.04
N GLN A 286 -50.87 25.87 -5.30
CA GLN A 286 -50.43 24.51 -5.58
C GLN A 286 -50.67 24.07 -7.03
N ASP A 287 -49.86 23.07 -7.45
CA ASP A 287 -50.29 21.82 -8.08
C ASP A 287 -49.43 21.47 -9.29
N ARG A 288 -48.49 20.53 -9.09
CA ARG A 288 -48.08 19.63 -10.17
C ARG A 288 -47.53 18.34 -9.60
N THR A 289 -48.46 17.44 -9.33
CA THR A 289 -48.26 16.00 -9.44
C THR A 289 -47.88 15.65 -10.88
N HIS A 290 -46.77 14.95 -11.09
CA HIS A 290 -46.59 14.13 -12.28
C HIS A 290 -46.01 12.79 -11.85
N SER A 291 -46.88 11.79 -11.94
CA SER A 291 -46.62 10.37 -11.91
C SER A 291 -46.16 9.92 -13.30
N GLU A 292 -45.04 9.20 -13.37
CA GLU A 292 -44.66 8.23 -14.41
C GLU A 292 -43.83 7.20 -13.61
N GLU A 293 -44.23 5.95 -13.32
CA GLU A 293 -44.81 4.87 -14.13
C GLU A 293 -44.08 4.62 -15.46
N SER A 294 -43.05 3.79 -15.39
CA SER A 294 -42.60 2.84 -16.43
C SER A 294 -41.64 1.85 -15.74
N ASP A 295 -42.08 0.61 -15.50
CA ASP A 295 -41.97 -0.53 -16.43
C ASP A 295 -40.51 -1.03 -16.52
N SER A 296 -40.15 -2.07 -15.78
CA SER A 296 -40.31 -3.48 -16.14
C SER A 296 -39.39 -3.92 -17.28
N GLU A 297 -38.18 -4.39 -16.95
CA GLU A 297 -37.49 -5.41 -17.75
C GLU A 297 -36.77 -6.41 -16.82
N GLU A 298 -37.56 -7.44 -16.52
CA GLU A 298 -37.16 -8.79 -16.16
C GLU A 298 -36.29 -9.38 -17.28
N SER A 299 -35.05 -9.77 -16.97
CA SER A 299 -34.20 -10.53 -17.88
C SER A 299 -33.74 -11.81 -17.18
N ASP A 300 -34.62 -12.80 -17.22
CA ASP A 300 -34.28 -14.21 -17.13
C ASP A 300 -33.22 -14.58 -18.16
N ARG A 301 -32.09 -15.12 -17.70
CA ARG A 301 -31.24 -16.01 -18.51
C ARG A 301 -30.76 -17.18 -17.66
N GLU A 302 -31.61 -18.20 -17.59
CA GLU A 302 -31.18 -19.59 -17.54
C GLU A 302 -30.59 -19.99 -18.91
N ALA A 303 -29.40 -20.57 -18.91
CA ALA A 303 -29.01 -21.64 -19.82
C ALA A 303 -27.75 -22.34 -19.29
N GLU A 304 -28.03 -23.47 -18.64
CA GLU A 304 -27.31 -24.73 -18.45
C GLU A 304 -26.02 -25.09 -19.25
N PRO A 305 -25.31 -26.18 -18.83
CA PRO A 305 -23.87 -26.37 -18.97
C PRO A 305 -23.46 -27.17 -20.21
N ALA A 306 -22.17 -27.09 -20.56
CA ALA A 306 -21.53 -28.04 -21.46
C ALA A 306 -20.24 -28.58 -20.84
N ALA A 307 -20.30 -29.85 -20.43
CA ALA A 307 -19.15 -30.69 -20.19
C ALA A 307 -18.39 -30.94 -21.50
N GLN A 308 -17.06 -30.89 -21.46
CA GLN A 308 -16.22 -31.63 -22.40
C GLN A 308 -15.15 -32.42 -21.64
N SER A 309 -15.27 -33.73 -21.80
CA SER A 309 -14.34 -34.77 -21.42
C SER A 309 -13.20 -34.88 -22.44
N ALA A 310 -11.96 -35.01 -21.97
CA ALA A 310 -10.85 -35.68 -22.66
C ALA A 310 -9.91 -36.17 -21.53
N SER A 311 -9.79 -37.45 -21.17
CA SER A 311 -9.43 -38.68 -21.91
C SER A 311 -7.98 -38.70 -22.42
N THR A 312 -7.13 -39.30 -21.57
CA THR A 312 -6.06 -40.30 -21.83
C THR A 312 -4.88 -40.04 -22.78
N THR A 313 -3.67 -40.12 -22.21
CA THR A 313 -2.51 -40.92 -22.69
C THR A 313 -1.47 -40.86 -21.55
N ASP A 314 -1.29 -41.87 -20.70
CA ASP A 314 -0.71 -43.21 -20.90
C ASP A 314 0.71 -43.18 -21.49
N SER A 315 1.72 -43.28 -20.63
CA SER A 315 3.08 -43.83 -20.90
C SER A 315 3.90 -43.89 -19.61
N ALA A 316 4.12 -45.10 -19.12
CA ALA A 316 5.25 -45.51 -18.27
C ALA A 316 6.09 -46.54 -19.08
N PRO A 317 7.12 -47.19 -18.51
CA PRO A 317 8.38 -46.68 -17.96
C PRO A 317 9.59 -47.18 -18.80
N SER A 318 10.78 -46.59 -18.64
CA SER A 318 12.02 -47.31 -19.00
C SER A 318 13.09 -47.13 -17.93
N THR A 319 13.31 -48.21 -17.19
CA THR A 319 14.60 -48.59 -16.64
C THR A 319 15.66 -48.59 -17.73
N ASP A 320 16.83 -47.99 -17.48
CA ASP A 320 18.06 -48.62 -17.95
C ASP A 320 19.20 -48.42 -16.96
N ARG A 321 19.86 -49.55 -16.69
CA ARG A 321 21.09 -49.71 -15.93
C ARG A 321 22.26 -49.34 -16.84
N HIS A 322 23.26 -48.66 -16.30
CA HIS A 322 24.67 -49.06 -16.45
C HIS A 322 25.50 -48.53 -15.29
#